data_AF-A0A6G3S004-F1
#
_entry.id   AF-A0A6G3S004-F1
#
_cell.length_a   1.000
_cell.length_b   1.000
_cell.length_c   1.000
_cell.angle_alpha   90.00
_cell.angle_beta   90.00
_cell.angle_gamma   90.00
#
_symmetry.space_group_name_H-M   'P 1'
#
loop_
_entity.id
_entity.type
_entity.pdbx_description
1 polymer ?
#
loop_
_entity_poly.entity_id
_entity_poly.type
_entity_poly.pdbx_seq_one_letter_code
_entity_poly.pdbx_strand_id
1 'polypeptide(L)'
;VDTVRDLALGRHGDGPAHRAFRARFAQTASALRAKSVEDTAFYRHTPLLSALEVGGCPHDPAVSAGDFHAYCARVQRDWPYTSTVLSTHDTKRSADVRAGIAVLTQCPDHWETLLAQVTERTAHGGGTSSPDPQLAWAAWQTVAGLGPAEPERMQQALLKHAREAGLFTTWTEQNTAYEGALRDFVASGPCGPPGDAVLRFMEELAPHVGANVLGAALVHLTMPGVPDLYQGTEHEYRALVDPDNREPARFDVKGRGALSEEKAALTKAALRLRREHPEWFGGSATYAPLSVEGSGAGHCVAYARSGRVVVAVTRLSLRLAEAGGWRETELVLPEGEWTELLDPERQFSGHARVADLFRRLPVALLVRAEDGAAGLSAGVREGRRERG
;
A
#
# COMPACT_ATOMS: atom_id res chain seq x y z
N VAL A 1 18.11 1.26 33.25
CA VAL A 1 18.07 0.81 31.83
C VAL A 1 19.36 0.10 31.45
N ASP A 2 20.52 0.65 31.80
CA ASP A 2 21.84 0.08 31.43
C ASP A 2 22.08 -1.35 31.92
N THR A 3 21.74 -1.68 33.17
CA THR A 3 21.89 -3.04 33.71
C THR A 3 21.11 -4.09 32.91
N VAL A 4 19.85 -3.78 32.53
CA VAL A 4 19.01 -4.68 31.73
C VAL A 4 19.58 -4.85 30.33
N ARG A 5 20.02 -3.75 29.69
CA ARG A 5 20.71 -3.77 28.39
C ARG A 5 21.95 -4.66 28.45
N ASP A 6 22.81 -4.45 29.43
CA ASP A 6 24.09 -5.14 29.51
C ASP A 6 23.90 -6.63 29.86
N LEU A 7 22.86 -6.98 30.63
CA LEU A 7 22.45 -8.38 30.86
C LEU A 7 21.95 -9.02 29.55
N ALA A 8 21.12 -8.32 28.79
CA ALA A 8 20.59 -8.79 27.50
C ALA A 8 21.72 -8.99 26.46
N LEU A 9 22.72 -8.11 26.45
CA LEU A 9 23.91 -8.19 25.59
C LEU A 9 24.97 -9.18 26.07
N GLY A 10 24.75 -9.88 27.19
CA GLY A 10 25.68 -10.87 27.72
C GLY A 10 26.94 -10.30 28.38
N ARG A 11 26.97 -9.01 28.69
CA ARG A 11 28.13 -8.32 29.27
C ARG A 11 28.37 -8.62 30.75
N HIS A 12 27.37 -9.17 31.44
CA HIS A 12 27.46 -9.60 32.85
C HIS A 12 27.85 -11.07 33.04
N GLY A 13 28.13 -11.80 31.95
CA GLY A 13 28.62 -13.17 31.99
C GLY A 13 27.70 -14.19 31.30
N ASP A 14 28.14 -15.45 31.33
CA ASP A 14 27.51 -16.57 30.61
C ASP A 14 27.13 -17.75 31.51
N GLY A 15 26.88 -17.50 32.80
CA GLY A 15 26.32 -18.53 33.68
C GLY A 15 24.90 -18.96 33.26
N PRO A 16 24.39 -20.11 33.74
CA PRO A 16 23.04 -20.59 33.42
C PRO A 16 21.92 -19.56 33.62
N ALA A 17 21.98 -18.79 34.72
CA ALA A 17 21.02 -17.71 35.01
C ALA A 17 21.07 -16.57 33.98
N HIS A 18 22.27 -16.19 33.51
CA HIS A 18 22.44 -15.14 32.50
C HIS A 18 21.86 -15.59 31.14
N ARG A 19 22.11 -16.85 30.73
CA ARG A 19 21.50 -17.42 29.52
C ARG A 19 19.97 -17.47 29.63
N ALA A 20 19.45 -17.92 30.78
CA ALA A 20 18.02 -17.97 31.03
C ALA A 20 17.36 -16.58 30.98
N PHE A 21 18.03 -15.56 31.55
CA PHE A 21 17.58 -14.18 31.45
C PHE A 21 17.53 -13.71 30.00
N ARG A 22 18.60 -13.90 29.20
CA ARG A 22 18.64 -13.45 27.80
C ARG A 22 17.55 -14.09 26.95
N ALA A 23 17.32 -15.40 27.12
CA ALA A 23 16.25 -16.11 26.44
C ALA A 23 14.87 -15.56 26.82
N ARG A 24 14.60 -15.41 28.12
CA ARG A 24 13.31 -14.90 28.61
C ARG A 24 13.08 -13.44 28.23
N PHE A 25 14.12 -12.61 28.28
CA PHE A 25 14.07 -11.23 27.83
C PHE A 25 13.69 -11.15 26.35
N ALA A 26 14.34 -11.94 25.47
CA ALA A 26 14.01 -11.97 24.05
C ALA A 26 12.56 -12.41 23.78
N GLN A 27 12.07 -13.43 24.51
CA GLN A 27 10.68 -13.91 24.42
C GLN A 27 9.66 -12.84 24.84
N THR A 28 9.97 -12.03 25.87
CA THR A 28 9.07 -10.98 26.37
C THR A 28 9.15 -9.70 25.55
N ALA A 29 10.34 -9.33 25.07
CA ALA A 29 10.58 -8.06 24.38
C ALA A 29 9.81 -7.97 23.04
N SER A 30 9.65 -9.07 22.32
CA SER A 30 8.85 -9.11 21.08
C SER A 30 7.37 -8.81 21.33
N ALA A 31 6.78 -9.45 22.34
CA ALA A 31 5.39 -9.21 22.75
C ALA A 31 5.19 -7.78 23.26
N LEU A 32 6.15 -7.26 24.05
CA LEU A 32 6.11 -5.89 24.53
C LEU A 32 6.16 -4.89 23.36
N ARG A 33 7.03 -5.09 22.37
CA ARG A 33 7.10 -4.23 21.17
C ARG A 33 5.77 -4.24 20.42
N ALA A 34 5.20 -5.42 20.14
CA ALA A 34 3.92 -5.52 19.44
C ALA A 34 2.82 -4.75 20.18
N LYS A 35 2.67 -4.97 21.49
CA LYS A 35 1.62 -4.31 22.27
C LYS A 35 1.84 -2.81 22.46
N SER A 36 3.06 -2.38 22.77
CA SER A 36 3.35 -0.97 23.02
C SER A 36 3.41 -0.12 21.75
N VAL A 37 3.94 -0.68 20.65
CA VAL A 37 4.13 0.06 19.40
C VAL A 37 2.93 -0.11 18.48
N GLU A 38 2.63 -1.35 18.07
CA GLU A 38 1.66 -1.63 17.01
C GLU A 38 0.22 -1.52 17.51
N ASP A 39 -0.05 -1.93 18.76
CA ASP A 39 -1.39 -1.91 19.37
C ASP A 39 -1.61 -0.73 20.33
N THR A 40 -0.68 0.24 20.40
CA THR A 40 -0.88 1.44 21.23
C THR A 40 -0.26 2.68 20.61
N ALA A 41 1.05 2.74 20.40
CA ALA A 41 1.69 3.95 19.86
C ALA A 41 1.16 4.34 18.47
N PHE A 42 0.92 3.36 17.59
CA PHE A 42 0.30 3.60 16.28
C PHE A 42 -1.12 4.16 16.38
N TYR A 43 -1.82 3.88 17.48
CA TYR A 43 -3.14 4.43 17.76
C TYR A 43 -3.09 5.77 18.50
N ARG A 44 -1.90 6.28 18.84
CA ARG A 44 -1.69 7.60 19.48
C ARG A 44 -1.03 8.62 18.55
N HIS A 45 -0.28 8.15 17.56
CA HIS A 45 0.44 8.99 16.62
C HIS A 45 -0.28 8.98 15.27
N THR A 46 -1.24 9.88 15.05
CA THR A 46 -2.13 9.83 13.88
C THR A 46 -1.78 10.73 12.68
N PRO A 47 -0.61 11.41 12.54
CA PRO A 47 -0.43 12.40 11.47
C PRO A 47 -0.60 11.80 10.06
N LEU A 48 -0.18 10.54 9.85
CA LEU A 48 -0.40 9.82 8.59
C LEU A 48 -0.71 8.33 8.86
N LEU A 49 -1.98 7.96 8.77
CA LEU A 49 -2.45 6.60 9.08
C LEU A 49 -1.91 5.51 8.14
N SER A 50 -1.54 5.86 6.90
CA SER A 50 -0.95 4.90 5.95
C SER A 50 0.45 4.43 6.33
N ALA A 51 1.16 5.16 7.20
CA ALA A 51 2.48 4.79 7.71
C ALA A 51 2.43 3.96 9.01
N LEU A 52 1.26 3.86 9.65
CA LEU A 52 1.05 3.20 10.93
C LEU A 52 0.61 1.77 10.72
N GLU A 53 1.52 0.96 10.20
CA GLU A 53 1.25 -0.41 9.77
C GLU A 53 2.23 -1.39 10.43
N VAL A 54 1.79 -2.64 10.64
CA VAL A 54 2.61 -3.71 11.25
C VAL A 54 3.97 -3.81 10.55
N GLY A 55 5.05 -3.77 11.34
CA GLY A 55 6.43 -3.72 10.83
C GLY A 55 6.93 -2.34 10.36
N GLY A 56 6.08 -1.32 10.30
CA GLY A 56 6.43 0.05 9.91
C GLY A 56 7.18 0.85 10.98
N CYS A 57 7.81 1.95 10.55
CA CYS A 57 8.44 2.95 11.42
C CYS A 57 7.90 4.34 11.05
N PRO A 58 6.87 4.86 11.76
CA PRO A 58 6.19 6.09 11.35
C PRO A 58 7.00 7.37 11.55
N HIS A 59 8.18 7.29 12.18
CA HIS A 59 9.06 8.44 12.37
C HIS A 59 9.61 8.99 11.04
N ASP A 60 9.90 8.11 10.08
CA ASP A 60 10.35 8.47 8.74
C ASP A 60 9.60 7.61 7.71
N PRO A 61 8.36 8.02 7.35
CA PRO A 61 7.47 7.20 6.54
C PRO A 61 7.82 7.21 5.04
N ALA A 62 8.74 8.08 4.61
CA ALA A 62 9.11 8.21 3.20
C ALA A 62 10.26 7.27 2.83
N VAL A 63 10.21 6.71 1.63
CA VAL A 63 11.29 5.90 1.06
C VAL A 63 11.70 6.50 -0.27
N SER A 64 12.99 6.80 -0.43
CA SER A 64 13.52 7.27 -1.72
C SER A 64 13.55 6.13 -2.73
N ALA A 65 13.51 6.44 -4.03
CA ALA A 65 13.66 5.41 -5.07
C ALA A 65 15.01 4.68 -4.95
N GLY A 66 16.07 5.41 -4.57
CA GLY A 66 17.40 4.83 -4.32
C GLY A 66 17.39 3.80 -3.18
N ASP A 67 16.77 4.12 -2.05
CA ASP A 67 16.67 3.19 -0.91
C ASP A 67 15.83 1.97 -1.25
N PHE A 68 14.74 2.16 -2.01
CA PHE A 68 13.93 1.06 -2.53
C PHE A 68 14.74 0.13 -3.46
N HIS A 69 15.52 0.69 -4.38
CA HIS A 69 16.39 -0.09 -5.27
C HIS A 69 17.49 -0.82 -4.50
N ALA A 70 18.11 -0.17 -3.51
CA ALA A 70 19.10 -0.79 -2.63
C ALA A 70 18.49 -1.94 -1.82
N TYR A 71 17.26 -1.76 -1.31
CA TYR A 71 16.49 -2.82 -0.67
C TYR A 71 16.27 -4.01 -1.60
N CYS A 72 15.79 -3.77 -2.83
CA CYS A 72 15.55 -4.82 -3.82
C CYS A 72 16.82 -5.60 -4.16
N ALA A 73 17.93 -4.90 -4.40
CA ALA A 73 19.22 -5.53 -4.69
C ALA A 73 19.70 -6.42 -3.53
N ARG A 74 19.53 -5.95 -2.28
CA ARG A 74 19.83 -6.75 -1.08
C ARG A 74 18.94 -7.99 -0.97
N VAL A 75 17.63 -7.85 -1.21
CA VAL A 75 16.69 -8.99 -1.18
C VAL A 75 17.07 -10.02 -2.24
N GLN A 76 17.34 -9.62 -3.48
CA GLN A 76 17.75 -10.54 -4.54
C GLN A 76 19.03 -11.31 -4.18
N ARG A 77 19.99 -10.64 -3.53
CA ARG A 77 21.29 -11.25 -3.15
C ARG A 77 21.17 -12.20 -1.95
N ASP A 78 20.51 -11.76 -0.88
CA ASP A 78 20.57 -12.44 0.41
C ASP A 78 19.35 -13.35 0.65
N TRP A 79 18.17 -12.96 0.16
CA TRP A 79 16.89 -13.58 0.49
C TRP A 79 15.92 -13.62 -0.71
N PRO A 80 16.33 -14.15 -1.89
CA PRO A 80 15.51 -14.04 -3.11
C PRO A 80 14.16 -14.76 -3.05
N TYR A 81 13.99 -15.67 -2.08
CA TYR A 81 12.75 -16.41 -1.84
C TYR A 81 11.98 -15.93 -0.60
N THR A 82 12.35 -14.79 -0.01
CA THR A 82 11.57 -14.21 1.10
C THR A 82 10.16 -13.85 0.63
N SER A 83 9.17 -14.02 1.50
CA SER A 83 7.83 -13.50 1.23
C SER A 83 7.84 -11.96 1.24
N THR A 84 7.07 -11.39 0.33
CA THR A 84 6.74 -9.96 0.30
C THR A 84 5.23 -9.83 0.37
N VAL A 85 4.72 -8.92 1.22
CA VAL A 85 3.28 -8.75 1.47
C VAL A 85 2.91 -7.27 1.43
N LEU A 86 1.70 -6.95 0.95
CA LEU A 86 1.11 -5.62 1.08
C LEU A 86 -0.12 -5.61 2.01
N SER A 87 -0.90 -6.67 2.08
CA SER A 87 -2.01 -6.81 3.03
C SER A 87 -1.96 -8.19 3.65
N THR A 88 -2.38 -8.30 4.91
CA THR A 88 -2.54 -9.57 5.61
C THR A 88 -3.79 -9.50 6.49
N HIS A 89 -4.14 -10.62 7.14
CA HIS A 89 -5.20 -10.65 8.16
C HIS A 89 -4.86 -9.82 9.41
N ASP A 90 -3.61 -9.39 9.58
CA ASP A 90 -3.14 -8.62 10.73
C ASP A 90 -2.78 -7.17 10.38
N THR A 91 -2.73 -6.80 9.09
CA THR A 91 -2.53 -5.39 8.71
C THR A 91 -3.65 -4.53 9.27
N LYS A 92 -3.29 -3.35 9.81
CA LYS A 92 -4.21 -2.37 10.38
C LYS A 92 -5.15 -1.82 9.30
N ARG A 93 -4.67 -1.70 8.06
CA ARG A 93 -5.45 -1.26 6.90
C ARG A 93 -4.95 -1.99 5.65
N SER A 94 -5.83 -2.27 4.69
CA SER A 94 -5.43 -2.85 3.42
C SER A 94 -4.52 -1.90 2.62
N ALA A 95 -3.74 -2.46 1.70
CA ALA A 95 -2.82 -1.70 0.85
C ALA A 95 -3.53 -0.57 0.09
N ASP A 96 -4.75 -0.80 -0.39
CA ASP A 96 -5.48 0.18 -1.19
C ASP A 96 -6.02 1.33 -0.32
N VAL A 97 -6.44 1.05 0.93
CA VAL A 97 -6.78 2.10 1.91
C VAL A 97 -5.54 2.94 2.24
N ARG A 98 -4.37 2.31 2.40
CA ARG A 98 -3.12 3.03 2.64
C ARG A 98 -2.70 3.86 1.43
N ALA A 99 -2.91 3.36 0.21
CA ALA A 99 -2.65 4.09 -1.03
C ALA A 99 -3.56 5.33 -1.18
N GLY A 100 -4.84 5.20 -0.79
CA GLY A 100 -5.79 6.29 -0.68
C GLY A 100 -5.34 7.36 0.30
N ILE A 101 -4.98 6.99 1.53
CA ILE A 101 -4.50 7.95 2.55
C ILE A 101 -3.17 8.59 2.14
N ALA A 102 -2.24 7.83 1.55
CA ALA A 102 -0.93 8.33 1.16
C ALA A 102 -1.00 9.44 0.09
N VAL A 103 -2.08 9.51 -0.70
CA VAL A 103 -2.24 10.58 -1.69
C VAL A 103 -2.31 11.96 -1.04
N LEU A 104 -2.84 12.06 0.18
CA LEU A 104 -3.00 13.31 0.93
C LEU A 104 -1.65 14.01 1.18
N THR A 105 -0.55 13.24 1.23
CA THR A 105 0.82 13.79 1.37
C THR A 105 1.23 14.67 0.19
N GLN A 106 0.53 14.57 -0.94
CA GLN A 106 0.77 15.37 -2.13
C GLN A 106 -0.03 16.68 -2.13
N CYS A 107 -0.95 16.88 -1.20
CA CYS A 107 -1.78 18.08 -1.12
C CYS A 107 -2.10 18.46 0.34
N PRO A 108 -1.08 18.63 1.21
CA PRO A 108 -1.29 18.84 2.64
C PRO A 108 -2.12 20.09 2.95
N ASP A 109 -1.91 21.20 2.24
CA ASP A 109 -2.62 22.47 2.50
C ASP A 109 -4.13 22.38 2.14
N HIS A 110 -4.45 21.69 1.04
CA HIS A 110 -5.84 21.41 0.64
C HIS A 110 -6.51 20.49 1.66
N TRP A 111 -5.79 19.46 2.12
CA TRP A 111 -6.29 18.54 3.14
C TRP A 111 -6.54 19.23 4.48
N GLU A 112 -5.60 20.07 4.95
CA GLU A 112 -5.74 20.87 6.17
C GLU A 112 -6.97 21.79 6.10
N THR A 113 -7.11 22.51 4.98
CA THR A 113 -8.25 23.41 4.75
C THR A 113 -9.58 22.65 4.78
N LEU A 114 -9.65 21.50 4.11
CA LEU A 114 -10.84 20.66 4.10
C LEU A 114 -11.16 20.13 5.50
N LEU A 115 -10.16 19.64 6.23
CA LEU A 115 -10.32 19.13 7.60
C LEU A 115 -10.90 20.19 8.53
N ALA A 116 -10.40 21.42 8.48
CA ALA A 116 -10.95 22.53 9.26
C ALA A 116 -12.44 22.75 8.93
N GLN A 117 -12.79 22.77 7.64
CA GLN A 117 -14.17 22.98 7.19
C GLN A 117 -15.11 21.85 7.64
N VAL A 118 -14.74 20.59 7.43
CA VAL A 118 -15.64 19.45 7.79
C VAL A 118 -15.75 19.29 9.30
N THR A 119 -14.70 19.61 10.06
CA THR A 119 -14.73 19.60 11.52
C THR A 119 -15.65 20.69 12.05
N GLU A 120 -15.55 21.91 11.53
CA GLU A 120 -16.43 23.03 11.91
C GLU A 120 -17.89 22.73 11.56
N ARG A 121 -18.16 22.22 10.35
CA ARG A 121 -19.52 21.85 9.92
C ARG A 121 -20.13 20.74 10.77
N THR A 122 -19.34 19.75 11.16
CA THR A 122 -19.80 18.68 12.04
C THR A 122 -20.22 19.24 13.41
N ALA A 123 -19.47 20.21 13.95
CA ALA A 123 -19.77 20.83 15.24
C ALA A 123 -20.98 21.79 15.21
N HIS A 124 -21.17 22.55 14.13
CA HIS A 124 -22.19 23.61 14.07
C HIS A 124 -23.46 23.25 13.29
N GLY A 125 -23.43 22.20 12.46
CA GLY A 125 -24.55 21.80 11.60
C GLY A 125 -25.63 20.95 12.27
N GLY A 126 -25.69 20.93 13.61
CA GLY A 126 -26.56 20.02 14.38
C GLY A 126 -25.98 18.61 14.56
N GLY A 127 -24.71 18.40 14.22
CA GLY A 127 -23.96 17.18 14.52
C GLY A 127 -23.24 17.24 15.87
N THR A 128 -22.48 16.19 16.18
CA THR A 128 -21.74 16.06 17.44
C THR A 128 -20.25 16.24 17.18
N SER A 129 -19.60 17.17 17.87
CA SER A 129 -18.14 17.33 17.84
C SER A 129 -17.44 16.04 18.22
N SER A 130 -16.27 15.78 17.62
CA SER A 130 -15.44 14.66 18.05
C SER A 130 -15.10 14.78 19.53
N PRO A 131 -15.16 13.70 20.32
CA PRO A 131 -14.85 13.75 21.75
C PRO A 131 -13.39 14.12 22.04
N ASP A 132 -12.48 13.95 21.08
CA ASP A 132 -11.13 14.50 21.12
C ASP A 132 -10.54 14.75 19.71
N PRO A 133 -9.52 15.62 19.57
CA PRO A 133 -8.94 15.95 18.26
C PRO A 133 -8.22 14.78 17.57
N GLN A 134 -7.64 13.86 18.34
CA GLN A 134 -6.86 12.76 17.78
C GLN A 134 -7.76 11.74 17.07
N LEU A 135 -8.92 11.45 17.67
CA LEU A 135 -9.97 10.65 17.06
C LEU A 135 -10.53 11.33 15.81
N ALA A 136 -10.79 12.64 15.84
CA ALA A 136 -11.25 13.38 14.65
C ALA A 136 -10.29 13.18 13.47
N TRP A 137 -8.99 13.37 13.73
CA TRP A 137 -7.94 13.21 12.74
C TRP A 137 -7.87 11.78 12.17
N ALA A 138 -8.03 10.77 13.03
CA ALA A 138 -8.07 9.38 12.61
C ALA A 138 -9.32 9.06 11.77
N ALA A 139 -10.48 9.59 12.17
CA ALA A 139 -11.75 9.34 11.49
C ALA A 139 -11.78 9.91 10.07
N TRP A 140 -11.35 11.16 9.89
CA TRP A 140 -11.33 11.81 8.57
C TRP A 140 -10.35 11.15 7.59
N GLN A 141 -9.16 10.75 8.04
CA GLN A 141 -8.25 9.96 7.20
C GLN A 141 -8.83 8.57 6.88
N THR A 142 -9.55 7.95 7.81
CA THR A 142 -10.13 6.62 7.58
C THR A 142 -11.22 6.67 6.52
N VAL A 143 -12.13 7.66 6.56
CA VAL A 143 -13.13 7.84 5.48
C VAL A 143 -12.47 8.23 4.15
N ALA A 144 -11.41 9.05 4.17
CA ALA A 144 -10.66 9.39 2.96
C ALA A 144 -10.05 8.14 2.27
N GLY A 145 -9.45 7.23 3.06
CA GLY A 145 -8.86 6.00 2.52
C GLY A 145 -9.86 4.90 2.19
N LEU A 146 -10.89 4.73 3.03
CA LEU A 146 -11.88 3.67 2.87
C LEU A 146 -12.89 3.99 1.76
N GLY A 147 -13.25 5.26 1.60
CA GLY A 147 -14.37 5.69 0.78
C GLY A 147 -15.71 5.48 1.48
N PRO A 148 -16.83 5.43 0.72
CA PRO A 148 -18.16 5.24 1.28
C PRO A 148 -18.24 3.94 2.11
N ALA A 149 -18.74 4.05 3.33
CA ALA A 149 -18.87 2.92 4.24
C ALA A 149 -20.09 3.08 5.15
N GLU A 150 -20.71 1.96 5.49
CA GLU A 150 -21.80 1.91 6.46
C GLU A 150 -21.32 2.45 7.83
N PRO A 151 -22.15 3.25 8.53
CA PRO A 151 -21.79 3.84 9.81
C PRO A 151 -21.28 2.80 10.83
N GLU A 152 -21.89 1.62 10.88
CA GLU A 152 -21.53 0.55 11.83
C GLU A 152 -20.09 0.08 11.63
N ARG A 153 -19.67 -0.07 10.37
CA ARG A 153 -18.31 -0.49 10.00
C ARG A 153 -17.28 0.55 10.47
N MET A 154 -17.57 1.83 10.24
CA MET A 154 -16.70 2.93 10.66
C MET A 154 -16.66 3.07 12.20
N GLN A 155 -17.83 2.98 12.86
CA GLN A 155 -17.91 3.04 14.32
C GLN A 155 -17.13 1.90 14.99
N GLN A 156 -17.23 0.67 14.49
CA GLN A 156 -16.47 -0.47 15.02
C GLN A 156 -14.96 -0.23 14.92
N ALA A 157 -14.48 0.23 13.76
CA ALA A 157 -13.07 0.49 13.56
C ALA A 157 -12.53 1.63 14.44
N LEU A 158 -13.29 2.72 14.60
CA LEU A 158 -12.87 3.87 15.41
C LEU A 158 -13.04 3.61 16.92
N LEU A 159 -14.01 2.80 17.31
CA LEU A 159 -14.13 2.34 18.70
C LEU A 159 -12.93 1.47 19.07
N LYS A 160 -12.55 0.54 18.20
CA LYS A 160 -11.29 -0.22 18.35
C LYS A 160 -10.11 0.74 18.42
N HIS A 161 -10.02 1.72 17.52
CA HIS A 161 -8.96 2.72 17.54
C HIS A 161 -8.83 3.42 18.89
N ALA A 162 -9.94 3.91 19.45
CA ALA A 162 -9.95 4.60 20.74
C ALA A 162 -9.52 3.70 21.90
N ARG A 163 -9.96 2.43 21.90
CA ARG A 163 -9.61 1.45 22.95
C ARG A 163 -8.15 1.01 22.89
N GLU A 164 -7.59 0.84 21.69
CA GLU A 164 -6.15 0.56 21.50
C GLU A 164 -5.29 1.78 21.85
N ALA A 165 -5.77 3.00 21.55
CA ALA A 165 -5.12 4.22 21.99
C ALA A 165 -5.06 4.31 23.52
N GLY A 166 -6.13 3.89 24.21
CA GLY A 166 -6.15 3.82 25.67
C GLY A 166 -5.95 5.17 26.36
N LEU A 167 -6.40 6.26 25.73
CA LEU A 167 -6.31 7.62 26.27
C LEU A 167 -7.57 8.02 27.05
N PHE A 168 -8.75 7.64 26.54
CA PHE A 168 -10.05 8.02 27.11
C PHE A 168 -10.98 6.83 27.39
N THR A 169 -10.74 5.69 26.74
CA THR A 169 -11.43 4.41 26.95
C THR A 169 -10.44 3.27 26.67
N THR A 170 -10.61 2.10 27.27
CA THR A 170 -9.76 0.93 27.05
C THR A 170 -10.61 -0.33 26.85
N TRP A 171 -9.99 -1.45 26.51
CA TRP A 171 -10.67 -2.74 26.45
C TRP A 171 -11.24 -3.21 27.79
N THR A 172 -10.58 -2.86 28.91
CA THR A 172 -10.94 -3.30 30.27
C THR A 172 -11.77 -2.28 31.06
N GLU A 173 -11.56 -1.00 30.79
CA GLU A 173 -12.23 0.12 31.44
C GLU A 173 -12.88 0.99 30.36
N GLN A 174 -14.14 0.68 30.06
CA GLN A 174 -14.89 1.32 28.97
C GLN A 174 -15.61 2.58 29.48
N ASN A 175 -15.33 3.71 28.84
CA ASN A 175 -16.01 4.97 29.12
C ASN A 175 -17.23 5.12 28.21
N THR A 176 -18.42 4.76 28.72
CA THR A 176 -19.67 4.74 27.94
C THR A 176 -20.07 6.09 27.37
N ALA A 177 -19.80 7.19 28.09
CA ALA A 177 -20.09 8.54 27.63
C ALA A 177 -19.20 8.93 26.44
N TYR A 178 -17.90 8.66 26.54
CA TYR A 178 -16.96 8.89 25.44
C TYR A 178 -17.28 8.02 24.22
N GLU A 179 -17.55 6.73 24.44
CA GLU A 179 -17.89 5.80 23.35
C GLU A 179 -19.22 6.15 22.67
N GLY A 180 -20.19 6.70 23.41
CA GLY A 180 -21.42 7.28 22.85
C GLY A 180 -21.14 8.49 21.97
N ALA A 181 -20.40 9.48 22.51
CA ALA A 181 -20.01 10.68 21.76
C ALA A 181 -19.21 10.35 20.48
N LEU A 182 -18.35 9.34 20.52
CA LEU A 182 -17.65 8.81 19.33
C LEU A 182 -18.64 8.32 18.27
N ARG A 183 -19.65 7.53 18.65
CA ARG A 183 -20.64 7.00 17.68
C ARG A 183 -21.45 8.12 17.06
N ASP A 184 -21.89 9.08 17.86
CA ASP A 184 -22.65 10.24 17.40
C ASP A 184 -21.81 11.12 16.45
N PHE A 185 -20.54 11.34 16.78
CA PHE A 185 -19.60 12.04 15.89
C PHE A 185 -19.42 11.31 14.56
N VAL A 186 -19.20 9.98 14.58
CA VAL A 186 -19.04 9.19 13.34
C VAL A 186 -20.28 9.26 12.47
N ALA A 187 -21.47 9.11 13.05
CA ALA A 187 -22.73 9.13 12.31
C ALA A 187 -23.06 10.51 11.72
N SER A 188 -22.80 11.60 12.45
CA SER A 188 -23.12 12.96 12.01
C SER A 188 -22.04 13.63 11.17
N GLY A 189 -20.78 13.19 11.30
CA GLY A 189 -19.61 13.73 10.59
C GLY A 189 -19.12 12.84 9.47
N PRO A 190 -18.12 11.95 9.70
CA PRO A 190 -17.50 11.09 8.68
C PRO A 190 -18.46 10.25 7.84
N CYS A 191 -19.55 9.74 8.42
CA CYS A 191 -20.59 8.98 7.70
C CYS A 191 -21.84 9.82 7.38
N GLY A 192 -21.81 11.12 7.68
CA GLY A 192 -22.88 12.07 7.40
C GLY A 192 -22.52 13.07 6.29
N PRO A 193 -23.31 14.14 6.13
CA PRO A 193 -23.09 15.14 5.08
C PRO A 193 -21.69 15.79 5.05
N PRO A 194 -21.00 16.02 6.18
CA PRO A 194 -19.61 16.47 6.16
C PRO A 194 -18.65 15.46 5.50
N GLY A 195 -18.90 14.16 5.67
CA GLY A 195 -18.17 13.07 5.02
C GLY A 195 -18.22 13.15 3.50
N ASP A 196 -19.36 13.56 2.92
CA ASP A 196 -19.51 13.72 1.46
C ASP A 196 -18.51 14.72 0.87
N ALA A 197 -18.11 15.74 1.64
CA ALA A 197 -17.09 16.69 1.18
C ALA A 197 -15.70 16.02 1.08
N VAL A 198 -15.38 15.11 2.01
CA VAL A 198 -14.16 14.30 1.94
C VAL A 198 -14.22 13.32 0.78
N LEU A 199 -15.38 12.69 0.57
CA LEU A 199 -15.56 11.75 -0.54
C LEU A 199 -15.40 12.44 -1.90
N ARG A 200 -16.03 13.62 -2.12
CA ARG A 200 -15.84 14.42 -3.35
C ARG A 200 -14.39 14.83 -3.57
N PHE A 201 -13.70 15.25 -2.50
CA PHE A 201 -12.28 15.55 -2.59
C PHE A 201 -11.46 14.32 -3.01
N MET A 202 -11.75 13.15 -2.45
CA MET A 202 -11.08 11.91 -2.84
C MET A 202 -11.46 11.43 -4.25
N GLU A 203 -12.66 11.76 -4.76
CA GLU A 203 -13.05 11.53 -6.16
C GLU A 203 -12.18 12.34 -7.12
N GLU A 204 -11.87 13.60 -6.81
CA GLU A 204 -10.92 14.43 -7.57
C GLU A 204 -9.51 13.80 -7.58
N LEU A 205 -9.13 13.14 -6.49
CA LEU A 205 -7.84 12.47 -6.34
C LEU A 205 -7.83 11.01 -6.85
N ALA A 206 -8.96 10.49 -7.33
CA ALA A 206 -9.10 9.08 -7.70
C ALA A 206 -8.06 8.60 -8.76
N PRO A 207 -7.72 9.37 -9.81
CA PRO A 207 -6.66 8.97 -10.74
C PRO A 207 -5.29 8.81 -10.06
N HIS A 208 -5.01 9.65 -9.05
CA HIS A 208 -3.75 9.63 -8.32
C HIS A 208 -3.70 8.47 -7.31
N VAL A 209 -4.83 8.15 -6.68
CA VAL A 209 -4.98 6.94 -5.87
C VAL A 209 -4.81 5.69 -6.73
N GLY A 210 -5.43 5.65 -7.92
CA GLY A 210 -5.28 4.56 -8.89
C GLY A 210 -3.82 4.33 -9.28
N ALA A 211 -3.05 5.39 -9.51
CA ALA A 211 -1.61 5.29 -9.75
C ALA A 211 -0.84 4.64 -8.58
N ASN A 212 -1.16 5.01 -7.34
CA ASN A 212 -0.56 4.38 -6.16
C ASN A 212 -0.96 2.90 -6.03
N VAL A 213 -2.23 2.56 -6.25
CA VAL A 213 -2.75 1.19 -6.15
C VAL A 213 -2.12 0.27 -7.19
N LEU A 214 -2.14 0.67 -8.47
CA LEU A 214 -1.56 -0.11 -9.56
C LEU A 214 -0.03 -0.18 -9.46
N GLY A 215 0.61 0.93 -9.07
CA GLY A 215 2.06 0.99 -8.86
C GLY A 215 2.53 0.07 -7.75
N ALA A 216 1.88 0.12 -6.59
CA ALA A 216 2.20 -0.77 -5.46
C ALA A 216 1.97 -2.24 -5.82
N ALA A 217 0.86 -2.56 -6.49
CA ALA A 217 0.57 -3.92 -6.93
C ALA A 217 1.64 -4.44 -7.90
N LEU A 218 1.98 -3.68 -8.95
CA LEU A 218 2.98 -4.12 -9.93
C LEU A 218 4.37 -4.30 -9.29
N VAL A 219 4.77 -3.35 -8.43
CA VAL A 219 6.04 -3.45 -7.70
C VAL A 219 6.07 -4.70 -6.84
N HIS A 220 5.05 -4.91 -6.00
CA HIS A 220 4.95 -6.10 -5.14
C HIS A 220 5.04 -7.40 -5.92
N LEU A 221 4.34 -7.47 -7.06
CA LEU A 221 4.33 -8.65 -7.92
C LEU A 221 5.67 -8.92 -8.60
N THR A 222 6.48 -7.90 -8.89
CA THR A 222 7.64 -8.03 -9.79
C THR A 222 8.99 -7.70 -9.17
N MET A 223 9.02 -7.17 -7.94
CA MET A 223 10.26 -7.00 -7.18
C MET A 223 10.86 -8.35 -6.74
N PRO A 224 12.13 -8.39 -6.29
CA PRO A 224 12.72 -9.60 -5.72
C PRO A 224 11.95 -10.11 -4.49
N GLY A 225 11.86 -11.44 -4.34
CA GLY A 225 11.01 -12.10 -3.37
C GLY A 225 9.83 -12.86 -4.00
N VAL A 226 9.05 -13.51 -3.15
CA VAL A 226 7.81 -14.22 -3.51
C VAL A 226 6.62 -13.36 -3.07
N PRO A 227 5.81 -12.83 -4.00
CA PRO A 227 4.64 -12.04 -3.64
C PRO A 227 3.57 -12.94 -3.03
N ASP A 228 3.21 -12.67 -1.78
CA ASP A 228 2.05 -13.26 -1.12
C ASP A 228 0.85 -12.30 -1.23
N LEU A 229 -0.23 -12.80 -1.84
CA LEU A 229 -1.46 -12.05 -2.07
C LEU A 229 -2.53 -12.52 -1.09
N TYR A 230 -2.98 -11.60 -0.26
CA TYR A 230 -4.14 -11.85 0.59
C TYR A 230 -5.42 -11.97 -0.24
N GLN A 231 -6.36 -12.80 0.20
CA GLN A 231 -7.59 -13.08 -0.52
C GLN A 231 -8.33 -11.79 -0.94
N GLY A 232 -8.70 -11.69 -2.23
CA GLY A 232 -9.42 -10.54 -2.78
C GLY A 232 -8.56 -9.35 -3.19
N THR A 233 -7.24 -9.36 -2.91
CA THR A 233 -6.32 -8.25 -3.24
C THR A 233 -5.84 -8.23 -4.68
N GLU A 234 -6.18 -9.24 -5.48
CA GLU A 234 -6.08 -9.21 -6.94
C GLU A 234 -6.98 -8.12 -7.56
N HIS A 235 -8.01 -7.70 -6.81
CA HIS A 235 -8.92 -6.61 -7.11
C HIS A 235 -8.66 -5.41 -6.18
N GLU A 236 -9.39 -4.32 -6.39
CA GLU A 236 -9.44 -3.28 -5.38
C GLU A 236 -10.06 -3.86 -4.10
N TYR A 237 -9.31 -3.74 -3.00
CA TYR A 237 -9.63 -4.33 -1.71
C TYR A 237 -9.46 -3.28 -0.62
N ARG A 238 -10.59 -2.73 -0.17
CA ARG A 238 -10.63 -1.71 0.89
C ARG A 238 -11.15 -2.32 2.19
N ALA A 239 -10.22 -2.62 3.10
CA ALA A 239 -10.51 -3.18 4.40
C ALA A 239 -9.71 -2.48 5.51
N LEU A 240 -10.31 -2.39 6.68
CA LEU A 240 -9.70 -1.91 7.91
C LEU A 240 -9.21 -3.08 8.76
N VAL A 241 -8.79 -2.79 9.98
CA VAL A 241 -8.24 -3.78 10.92
C VAL A 241 -9.27 -4.88 11.26
N ASP A 242 -8.77 -6.06 11.63
CA ASP A 242 -9.56 -7.18 12.20
C ASP A 242 -10.68 -6.69 13.15
N PRO A 243 -11.93 -7.15 12.97
CA PRO A 243 -12.38 -8.23 12.07
C PRO A 243 -12.74 -7.80 10.64
N ASP A 244 -12.60 -6.52 10.27
CA ASP A 244 -13.05 -6.01 8.97
C ASP A 244 -12.31 -6.68 7.79
N ASN A 245 -11.00 -6.92 7.93
CA ASN A 245 -10.21 -7.64 6.95
C ASN A 245 -10.41 -9.17 6.95
N ARG A 246 -11.35 -9.71 7.75
CA ARG A 246 -11.57 -11.17 7.88
C ARG A 246 -12.85 -11.67 7.21
N GLU A 247 -13.50 -10.83 6.42
CA GLU A 247 -14.63 -11.28 5.61
C GLU A 247 -14.24 -12.48 4.73
N PRO A 248 -15.13 -13.49 4.59
CA PRO A 248 -14.88 -14.65 3.73
C PRO A 248 -14.52 -14.25 2.29
N ALA A 249 -13.56 -14.96 1.70
CA ALA A 249 -13.12 -14.72 0.33
C ALA A 249 -14.29 -14.89 -0.66
N ARG A 250 -14.40 -13.95 -1.61
CA ARG A 250 -15.39 -14.00 -2.71
C ARG A 250 -14.63 -14.08 -4.03
N PHE A 251 -14.83 -15.16 -4.78
CA PHE A 251 -14.07 -15.44 -6.01
C PHE A 251 -14.80 -15.10 -7.31
N ASP A 252 -16.13 -14.96 -7.30
CA ASP A 252 -16.88 -14.45 -8.45
C ASP A 252 -17.26 -13.00 -8.22
N VAL A 253 -16.48 -12.10 -8.80
CA VAL A 253 -16.59 -10.66 -8.58
C VAL A 253 -16.58 -9.92 -9.91
N LYS A 254 -17.79 -9.74 -10.45
CA LYS A 254 -18.05 -8.92 -11.64
C LYS A 254 -18.44 -7.50 -11.23
N GLY A 255 -18.12 -6.51 -12.06
CA GLY A 255 -18.65 -5.14 -11.92
C GLY A 255 -18.06 -4.34 -10.75
N ARG A 256 -16.79 -4.55 -10.39
CA ARG A 256 -16.11 -3.84 -9.28
C ARG A 256 -15.51 -2.47 -9.67
N GLY A 257 -15.85 -1.95 -10.85
CA GLY A 257 -15.33 -0.68 -11.36
C GLY A 257 -13.98 -0.79 -12.06
N ALA A 258 -13.61 0.26 -12.80
CA ALA A 258 -12.46 0.25 -13.71
C ALA A 258 -11.13 -0.09 -13.01
N LEU A 259 -10.82 0.55 -11.88
CA LEU A 259 -9.57 0.32 -11.15
C LEU A 259 -9.42 -1.15 -10.70
N SER A 260 -10.51 -1.78 -10.28
CA SER A 260 -10.53 -3.18 -9.86
C SER A 260 -10.32 -4.14 -11.04
N GLU A 261 -10.82 -3.79 -12.23
CA GLU A 261 -10.61 -4.57 -13.47
C GLU A 261 -9.18 -4.42 -13.98
N GLU A 262 -8.64 -3.19 -13.94
CA GLU A 262 -7.24 -2.89 -14.29
C GLU A 262 -6.26 -3.63 -13.38
N LYS A 263 -6.47 -3.57 -12.05
CA LYS A 263 -5.65 -4.27 -11.07
C LYS A 263 -5.72 -5.79 -11.24
N ALA A 264 -6.89 -6.34 -11.57
CA ALA A 264 -7.04 -7.76 -11.82
C ALA A 264 -6.32 -8.21 -13.09
N ALA A 265 -6.43 -7.43 -14.18
CA ALA A 265 -5.70 -7.71 -15.42
C ALA A 265 -4.19 -7.68 -15.19
N LEU A 266 -3.70 -6.66 -14.48
CA LEU A 266 -2.30 -6.49 -14.12
C LEU A 266 -1.79 -7.64 -13.23
N THR A 267 -2.54 -7.97 -12.18
CA THR A 267 -2.22 -9.07 -11.25
C THR A 267 -2.12 -10.40 -12.00
N LYS A 268 -3.13 -10.70 -12.82
CA LYS A 268 -3.18 -11.91 -13.63
C LYS A 268 -2.01 -11.99 -14.61
N ALA A 269 -1.68 -10.90 -15.29
CA ALA A 269 -0.57 -10.86 -16.23
C ALA A 269 0.78 -11.08 -15.54
N ALA A 270 1.06 -10.37 -14.45
CA ALA A 270 2.31 -10.51 -13.72
C ALA A 270 2.47 -11.90 -13.07
N LEU A 271 1.42 -12.46 -12.46
CA LEU A 271 1.48 -13.80 -11.86
C LEU A 271 1.66 -14.90 -12.92
N ARG A 272 1.03 -14.78 -14.09
CA ARG A 272 1.25 -15.70 -15.21
C ARG A 272 2.68 -15.64 -15.71
N LEU A 273 3.21 -14.43 -15.91
CA LEU A 273 4.59 -14.21 -16.32
C LEU A 273 5.57 -14.89 -15.36
N ARG A 274 5.37 -14.73 -14.05
CA ARG A 274 6.20 -15.39 -13.03
C ARG A 274 6.10 -16.91 -13.05
N ARG A 275 4.90 -17.45 -13.28
CA ARG A 275 4.65 -18.88 -13.34
C ARG A 275 5.29 -19.52 -14.58
N GLU A 276 5.23 -18.82 -15.70
CA GLU A 276 5.78 -19.26 -16.99
C GLU A 276 7.30 -19.12 -17.05
N HIS A 277 7.86 -18.12 -16.35
CA HIS A 277 9.29 -17.83 -16.32
C HIS A 277 9.83 -17.64 -14.89
N PRO A 278 9.82 -18.69 -14.05
CA PRO A 278 10.27 -18.60 -12.66
C PRO A 278 11.74 -18.17 -12.53
N GLU A 279 12.57 -18.46 -13.53
CA GLU A 279 13.99 -18.08 -13.59
C GLU A 279 14.21 -16.57 -13.76
N TRP A 280 13.21 -15.82 -14.23
CA TRP A 280 13.30 -14.35 -14.33
C TRP A 280 13.04 -13.65 -12.99
N PHE A 281 12.46 -14.37 -12.02
CA PHE A 281 12.06 -13.79 -10.73
C PHE A 281 12.67 -14.48 -9.49
N GLY A 282 13.20 -15.70 -9.65
CA GLY A 282 13.74 -16.53 -8.57
C GLY A 282 15.20 -16.22 -8.17
N GLY A 283 15.87 -17.18 -7.55
CA GLY A 283 17.21 -17.00 -6.98
C GLY A 283 18.32 -16.69 -7.98
N SER A 284 18.22 -17.20 -9.22
CA SER A 284 19.16 -16.90 -10.31
C SER A 284 18.85 -15.59 -11.04
N ALA A 285 17.77 -14.90 -10.69
CA ALA A 285 17.37 -13.67 -11.35
C ALA A 285 18.32 -12.51 -11.01
N THR A 286 18.35 -11.51 -11.89
CA THR A 286 19.03 -10.24 -11.61
C THR A 286 18.03 -9.12 -11.39
N TYR A 287 18.47 -8.07 -10.70
CA TYR A 287 17.72 -6.84 -10.48
C TYR A 287 18.59 -5.65 -10.85
N ALA A 288 18.13 -4.80 -11.76
CA ALA A 288 18.85 -3.62 -12.20
C ALA A 288 17.91 -2.40 -12.21
N PRO A 289 18.16 -1.36 -11.41
CA PRO A 289 17.46 -0.08 -11.55
C PRO A 289 17.68 0.51 -12.94
N LEU A 290 16.68 1.21 -13.49
CA LEU A 290 16.77 1.88 -14.78
C LEU A 290 16.79 3.39 -14.61
N SER A 291 17.56 4.06 -15.46
CA SER A 291 17.63 5.53 -15.50
C SER A 291 16.39 6.11 -16.16
N VAL A 292 15.88 7.17 -15.55
CA VAL A 292 14.83 8.02 -16.13
C VAL A 292 15.39 9.42 -16.25
N GLU A 293 15.28 10.01 -17.43
CA GLU A 293 15.86 11.30 -17.76
C GLU A 293 14.76 12.34 -18.01
N GLY A 294 15.04 13.60 -17.69
CA GLY A 294 14.09 14.71 -17.86
C GLY A 294 13.40 15.18 -16.58
N SER A 295 12.56 16.21 -16.71
CA SER A 295 12.01 16.93 -15.55
C SER A 295 11.06 16.10 -14.68
N GLY A 296 10.46 15.04 -15.22
CA GLY A 296 9.57 14.13 -14.51
C GLY A 296 10.27 12.91 -13.91
N ALA A 297 11.60 12.80 -14.00
CA ALA A 297 12.33 11.59 -13.60
C ALA A 297 12.05 11.13 -12.16
N GLY A 298 11.90 12.08 -11.22
CA GLY A 298 11.57 11.78 -9.82
C GLY A 298 10.19 11.14 -9.58
N HIS A 299 9.33 11.12 -10.61
CA HIS A 299 7.98 10.56 -10.56
C HIS A 299 7.89 9.16 -11.17
N CYS A 300 8.97 8.62 -11.75
CA CYS A 300 9.01 7.28 -12.31
C CYS A 300 9.97 6.40 -11.50
N VAL A 301 9.52 5.22 -11.10
CA VAL A 301 10.40 4.17 -10.55
C VAL A 301 10.44 3.04 -11.56
N ALA A 302 11.63 2.68 -12.03
CA ALA A 302 11.80 1.66 -13.04
C ALA A 302 12.97 0.72 -12.75
N TYR A 303 12.81 -0.54 -13.13
CA TYR A 303 13.85 -1.57 -13.00
C TYR A 303 13.66 -2.70 -14.01
N ALA A 304 14.74 -3.40 -14.32
CA ALA A 304 14.75 -4.62 -15.09
C ALA A 304 14.93 -5.86 -14.19
N ARG A 305 14.24 -6.95 -14.53
CA ARG A 305 14.47 -8.30 -13.98
C ARG A 305 15.10 -9.19 -15.04
N SER A 306 16.26 -9.76 -14.72
CA SER A 306 16.98 -10.73 -15.56
C SER A 306 17.27 -10.28 -17.00
N GLY A 307 17.21 -8.98 -17.30
CA GLY A 307 17.29 -8.46 -18.68
C GLY A 307 16.13 -8.90 -19.58
N ARG A 308 15.05 -9.43 -19.02
CA ARG A 308 13.91 -10.03 -19.74
C ARG A 308 12.59 -9.30 -19.49
N VAL A 309 12.50 -8.59 -18.36
CA VAL A 309 11.31 -7.85 -17.94
C VAL A 309 11.71 -6.44 -17.55
N VAL A 310 10.99 -5.43 -18.01
CA VAL A 310 11.07 -4.05 -17.54
C VAL A 310 9.78 -3.69 -16.82
N VAL A 311 9.92 -3.14 -15.63
CA VAL A 311 8.81 -2.62 -14.83
C VAL A 311 9.01 -1.13 -14.66
N ALA A 312 7.97 -0.35 -14.89
CA ALA A 312 7.95 1.08 -14.62
C ALA A 312 6.63 1.47 -13.96
N VAL A 313 6.68 2.30 -12.91
CA VAL A 313 5.50 2.76 -12.17
C VAL A 313 5.56 4.26 -11.88
N THR A 314 4.40 4.91 -11.88
CA THR A 314 4.26 6.31 -11.47
C THR A 314 4.21 6.43 -9.95
N ARG A 315 4.93 7.42 -9.40
CA ARG A 315 4.81 7.87 -8.00
C ARG A 315 4.59 9.37 -7.95
N LEU A 316 3.96 9.83 -6.88
CA LEU A 316 3.66 11.26 -6.67
C LEU A 316 2.96 11.89 -7.90
N SER A 317 1.93 11.21 -8.41
CA SER A 317 1.26 11.56 -9.67
C SER A 317 0.50 12.90 -9.62
N LEU A 318 0.04 13.35 -8.45
CA LEU A 318 -0.57 14.68 -8.31
C LEU A 318 0.49 15.77 -8.48
N ARG A 319 1.63 15.62 -7.80
CA ARG A 319 2.76 16.55 -7.95
C ARG A 319 3.30 16.57 -9.38
N LEU A 320 3.31 15.42 -10.06
CA LEU A 320 3.65 15.35 -11.48
C LEU A 320 2.67 16.17 -12.35
N ALA A 321 1.37 16.03 -12.10
CA ALA A 321 0.35 16.77 -12.84
C ALA A 321 0.47 18.29 -12.62
N GLU A 322 0.65 18.73 -11.37
CA GLU A 322 0.91 20.13 -11.01
C GLU A 322 2.18 20.66 -11.68
N ALA A 323 3.20 19.81 -11.80
CA ALA A 323 4.45 20.14 -12.46
C ALA A 323 4.36 20.14 -14.00
N GLY A 324 3.19 19.91 -14.61
CA GLY A 324 2.99 19.94 -16.06
C GLY A 324 3.13 18.59 -16.76
N GLY A 325 3.04 17.49 -16.03
CA GLY A 325 3.07 16.13 -16.55
C GLY A 325 4.47 15.65 -16.96
N TRP A 326 4.51 14.57 -17.76
CA TRP A 326 5.75 13.90 -18.14
C TRP A 326 6.66 14.71 -19.08
N ARG A 327 6.11 15.60 -19.93
CA ARG A 327 6.89 16.37 -20.92
C ARG A 327 7.83 15.46 -21.73
N GLU A 328 9.11 15.82 -21.86
CA GLU A 328 10.16 15.05 -22.54
C GLU A 328 10.86 14.04 -21.62
N THR A 329 10.18 13.56 -20.57
CA THR A 329 10.77 12.55 -19.68
C THR A 329 10.84 11.20 -20.40
N GLU A 330 12.01 10.59 -20.38
CA GLU A 330 12.30 9.33 -21.08
C GLU A 330 12.84 8.28 -20.12
N LEU A 331 12.40 7.03 -20.29
CA LEU A 331 12.97 5.86 -19.66
C LEU A 331 14.03 5.27 -20.59
N VAL A 332 15.26 5.12 -20.08
CA VAL A 332 16.33 4.42 -20.80
C VAL A 332 16.10 2.92 -20.70
N LEU A 333 15.86 2.27 -21.83
CA LEU A 333 15.60 0.83 -21.91
C LEU A 333 16.90 0.06 -22.14
N PRO A 334 17.05 -1.15 -21.57
CA PRO A 334 18.14 -2.04 -21.94
C PRO A 334 18.06 -2.43 -23.44
N GLU A 335 19.19 -2.84 -24.01
CA GLU A 335 19.28 -3.22 -25.42
C GLU A 335 18.27 -4.32 -25.81
N GLY A 336 17.54 -4.05 -26.89
CA GLY A 336 16.54 -4.95 -27.47
C GLY A 336 15.20 -4.26 -27.69
N GLU A 337 14.26 -5.05 -28.21
CA GLU A 337 12.86 -4.67 -28.42
C GLU A 337 12.02 -5.15 -27.23
N TRP A 338 11.13 -4.29 -26.76
CA TRP A 338 10.31 -4.50 -25.57
C TRP A 338 8.82 -4.36 -25.92
N THR A 339 8.02 -5.36 -25.58
CA THR A 339 6.58 -5.37 -25.83
C THR A 339 5.82 -5.20 -24.51
N GLU A 340 4.82 -4.33 -24.47
CA GLU A 340 3.93 -4.19 -23.32
C GLU A 340 3.05 -5.43 -23.15
N LEU A 341 3.09 -6.04 -21.97
CA LEU A 341 2.44 -7.32 -21.72
C LEU A 341 0.91 -7.22 -21.77
N LEU A 342 0.34 -6.10 -21.33
CA LEU A 342 -1.11 -5.89 -21.35
C LEU A 342 -1.63 -5.30 -22.68
N ASP A 343 -0.74 -4.90 -23.58
CA ASP A 343 -1.07 -4.31 -24.88
C ASP A 343 0.02 -4.66 -25.91
N PRO A 344 -0.03 -5.86 -26.53
CA PRO A 344 1.04 -6.37 -27.37
C PRO A 344 1.34 -5.57 -28.64
N GLU A 345 0.46 -4.63 -29.02
CA GLU A 345 0.70 -3.72 -30.16
C GLU A 345 1.71 -2.61 -29.81
N ARG A 346 1.98 -2.38 -28.52
CA ARG A 346 2.89 -1.35 -28.05
C ARG A 346 4.29 -1.92 -27.85
N GLN A 347 5.22 -1.42 -28.65
CA GLN A 347 6.63 -1.80 -28.64
C GLN A 347 7.53 -0.59 -28.40
N PHE A 348 8.67 -0.82 -27.75
CA PHE A 348 9.64 0.21 -27.39
C PHE A 348 11.07 -0.33 -27.51
N SER A 349 12.01 0.53 -27.89
CA SER A 349 13.43 0.19 -27.90
C SER A 349 14.31 1.42 -27.70
N GLY A 350 15.48 1.21 -27.07
CA GLY A 350 16.43 2.28 -26.73
C GLY A 350 15.91 3.24 -25.66
N HIS A 351 14.96 4.09 -26.00
CA HIS A 351 14.31 5.05 -25.10
C HIS A 351 12.79 5.00 -25.27
N ALA A 352 12.07 5.10 -24.17
CA ALA A 352 10.61 5.23 -24.18
C ALA A 352 10.20 6.54 -23.52
N ARG A 353 9.49 7.40 -24.25
CA ARG A 353 8.83 8.56 -23.64
C ARG A 353 7.86 8.06 -22.59
N VAL A 354 8.02 8.53 -21.35
CA VAL A 354 7.22 8.04 -20.23
C VAL A 354 5.74 8.39 -20.40
N ALA A 355 5.44 9.51 -21.06
CA ALA A 355 4.08 9.87 -21.46
C ALA A 355 3.43 8.80 -22.35
N ASP A 356 4.19 8.28 -23.31
CA ASP A 356 3.71 7.24 -24.23
C ASP A 356 3.63 5.90 -23.51
N LEU A 357 4.60 5.58 -22.64
CA LEU A 357 4.66 4.37 -21.81
C LEU A 357 3.45 4.25 -20.87
N PHE A 358 3.02 5.35 -20.25
CA PHE A 358 1.89 5.39 -19.32
C PHE A 358 0.59 5.92 -19.92
N ARG A 359 0.49 5.92 -21.25
CA ARG A 359 -0.71 6.41 -21.97
C ARG A 359 -2.01 5.71 -21.55
N ARG A 360 -1.95 4.40 -21.24
CA ARG A 360 -3.13 3.59 -20.90
C ARG A 360 -3.30 3.39 -19.40
N LEU A 361 -2.21 3.08 -18.71
CA LEU A 361 -2.17 2.86 -17.26
C LEU A 361 -0.97 3.62 -16.69
N PRO A 362 -1.00 4.07 -15.42
CA PRO A 362 0.12 4.73 -14.75
C PRO A 362 1.30 3.78 -14.42
N VAL A 363 1.32 2.61 -15.04
CA VAL A 363 2.30 1.54 -14.87
C VAL A 363 2.52 0.83 -16.21
N ALA A 364 3.68 0.21 -16.37
CA ALA A 364 4.04 -0.58 -17.54
C ALA A 364 4.81 -1.84 -17.14
N LEU A 365 4.50 -2.95 -17.82
CA LEU A 365 5.17 -4.22 -17.66
C LEU A 365 5.57 -4.71 -19.04
N LEU A 366 6.84 -4.51 -19.39
CA LEU A 366 7.38 -4.87 -20.69
C LEU A 366 8.12 -6.20 -20.61
N VAL A 367 8.03 -7.01 -21.67
CA VAL A 367 8.80 -8.23 -21.85
C VAL A 367 9.61 -8.11 -23.12
N ARG A 368 10.82 -8.67 -23.12
CA ARG A 368 11.68 -8.69 -24.32
C ARG A 368 10.96 -9.42 -25.46
N ALA A 369 10.90 -8.81 -26.64
CA ALA A 369 10.03 -9.25 -27.73
C ALA A 369 10.30 -10.69 -28.20
N GLU A 370 11.55 -11.14 -28.16
CA GLU A 370 11.96 -12.52 -28.48
C GLU A 370 11.31 -13.56 -27.54
N ASP A 371 10.99 -13.17 -26.32
CA ASP A 371 10.41 -14.04 -25.29
C ASP A 371 8.88 -13.90 -25.19
N GLY A 372 8.32 -12.76 -25.64
CA GLY A 372 6.87 -12.50 -25.63
C GLY A 372 6.05 -13.31 -26.65
N ALA A 373 6.67 -13.76 -27.75
CA ALA A 373 6.00 -14.55 -28.78
C ALA A 373 5.69 -16.00 -28.36
N ALA A 374 6.39 -16.53 -27.35
CA ALA A 374 6.22 -17.92 -26.90
C ALA A 374 5.01 -18.11 -25.97
N GLY A 375 4.73 -17.16 -25.08
CA GLY A 375 3.69 -17.29 -24.02
C GLY A 375 2.24 -17.03 -24.48
N LEU A 376 2.03 -16.13 -25.45
CA LEU A 376 0.68 -15.74 -25.88
C LEU A 376 0.00 -16.77 -26.81
N SER A 377 0.77 -17.68 -27.42
CA SER A 377 0.25 -18.66 -28.38
C SER A 377 -0.45 -19.87 -27.72
N ALA A 378 -0.17 -20.16 -26.44
CA ALA A 378 -0.77 -21.27 -25.72
C ALA A 378 -2.20 -20.97 -25.22
N GLY A 379 -2.47 -19.74 -24.78
CA GLY A 379 -3.76 -19.36 -24.18
C GLY A 379 -4.92 -19.17 -25.17
N VAL A 380 -4.63 -18.92 -26.46
CA VAL A 380 -5.68 -18.71 -27.48
C VAL A 380 -6.15 -20.03 -28.11
N ARG A 381 -5.34 -21.09 -28.07
CA ARG A 381 -5.70 -22.38 -28.68
C ARG A 381 -6.60 -23.26 -27.80
N GLU A 382 -6.54 -23.13 -26.47
CA GLU A 382 -7.43 -23.89 -25.56
C GLU A 382 -8.87 -23.37 -25.55
N GLY A 383 -9.08 -22.04 -25.66
CA GLY A 383 -10.43 -21.45 -25.67
C GLY A 383 -11.29 -21.75 -26.90
N ARG A 384 -10.71 -22.38 -27.94
CA ARG A 384 -11.40 -22.74 -29.20
C ARG A 384 -11.71 -24.23 -29.32
N ARG A 385 -11.19 -25.09 -28.43
CA ARG A 385 -11.47 -26.54 -28.44
C ARG A 385 -12.62 -26.99 -27.55
N GLU A 386 -13.09 -26.15 -26.63
CA GLU A 386 -14.26 -26.44 -25.77
C GLU A 386 -15.58 -25.88 -26.32
N ARG A 387 -15.59 -25.39 -27.57
CA ARG A 387 -16.82 -24.97 -28.29
C ARG A 387 -16.89 -25.64 -29.67
N GLY A 388 -16.83 -26.97 -29.68
CA GLY A 388 -17.06 -27.81 -30.86
C GLY A 388 -18.05 -28.90 -30.53
#